data_AF-A0A9E5D5Q2-F1
#
_entry.id   AF-A0A9E5D5Q2-F1
#
_cell.length_a   1.000
_cell.length_b   1.000
_cell.length_c   1.000
_cell.angle_alpha   90.00
_cell.angle_beta   90.00
_cell.angle_gamma   90.00
#
_symmetry.space_group_name_H-M   'P 1'
#
loop_
_entity.id
_entity.type
_entity.pdbx_description
1 polymer ?
#
loop_
_entity_poly.entity_id
_entity_poly.type
_entity_poly.pdbx_seq_one_letter_code
_entity_poly.pdbx_strand_id
1 'polypeptide(L)'
;MERWIPLEGCVNFRDLGGYLTNDGRTVKWRRLFRSDSPSELTDADVQIITGSLGVVSVIDLRSNAGGTSNDDRGLLAQSGIGYHQFPLLERRGFLPPTSGEEVE
;
A
#
# COMPACT_ATOMS: atom_id res chain seq x y z
N MET A 1 13.94 -11.82 11.86
CA MET A 1 13.46 -10.45 11.61
C MET A 1 11.96 -10.52 11.43
N GLU A 2 11.24 -9.66 12.13
CA GLU A 2 9.79 -9.59 12.01
C GLU A 2 9.42 -8.82 10.74
N ARG A 3 8.57 -9.40 9.89
CA ARG A 3 8.11 -8.76 8.65
C ARG A 3 6.91 -7.86 8.88
N TRP A 4 6.12 -8.15 9.90
CA TRP A 4 5.01 -7.31 10.29
C TRP A 4 5.55 -6.08 10.99
N ILE A 5 5.13 -4.91 10.51
CA ILE A 5 5.41 -3.65 11.17
C ILE A 5 4.06 -3.15 11.68
N PRO A 6 3.86 -3.09 13.02
CA PRO A 6 2.61 -2.62 13.57
C PRO A 6 2.45 -1.13 13.27
N LEU A 7 1.31 -0.78 12.69
CA LEU A 7 0.84 0.59 12.51
C LEU A 7 -0.56 0.66 13.12
N GLU A 8 -0.93 1.83 13.63
CA GLU A 8 -2.24 2.03 14.26
C GLU A 8 -3.35 2.06 13.20
N GLY A 9 -3.17 2.88 12.18
CA GLY A 9 -4.16 3.16 11.14
C GLY A 9 -4.04 2.29 9.88
N CYS A 10 -3.25 1.22 9.91
CA CYS A 10 -3.07 0.36 8.75
C CYS A 10 -2.80 -1.09 9.14
N VAL A 11 -3.66 -1.98 8.62
CA VAL A 11 -3.47 -3.42 8.76
C VAL A 11 -2.55 -3.96 7.67
N ASN A 12 -2.01 -5.16 7.90
CA ASN A 12 -1.21 -5.90 6.93
C ASN A 12 0.03 -5.17 6.37
N PHE A 13 0.54 -4.14 7.06
CA PHE A 13 1.77 -3.47 6.68
C PHE A 13 2.98 -4.39 6.93
N ARG A 14 3.70 -4.74 5.86
CA ARG A 14 4.79 -5.73 5.93
C ARG A 14 5.96 -5.37 5.03
N ASP A 15 7.17 -5.61 5.52
CA ASP A 15 8.39 -5.66 4.71
C ASP A 15 8.43 -6.97 3.92
N LEU A 16 8.60 -6.88 2.60
CA LEU A 16 8.76 -8.03 1.69
C LEU A 16 10.22 -8.48 1.53
N GLY A 17 11.12 -7.95 2.35
CA GLY A 17 12.49 -8.40 2.45
C GLY A 17 12.63 -9.90 2.75
N GLY A 18 13.67 -10.50 2.17
CA GLY A 18 14.06 -11.87 2.40
C GLY A 18 13.22 -12.92 1.69
N TYR A 19 12.25 -12.56 0.84
CA TYR A 19 11.63 -13.53 -0.07
C TYR A 19 12.63 -13.97 -1.15
N LEU A 20 12.70 -15.27 -1.40
CA LEU A 20 13.50 -15.86 -2.47
C LEU A 20 12.80 -15.62 -3.81
N THR A 21 13.55 -15.13 -4.80
CA THR A 21 13.08 -14.97 -6.17
C THR A 21 13.43 -16.19 -7.01
N ASN A 22 12.74 -16.37 -8.14
CA ASN A 22 12.91 -17.55 -9.01
C ASN A 22 14.33 -17.69 -9.60
N ASP A 23 15.13 -16.63 -9.57
CA ASP A 23 16.52 -16.61 -10.00
C ASP A 23 17.53 -16.80 -8.84
N GLY A 24 17.05 -17.22 -7.67
CA GLY A 24 17.88 -17.55 -6.50
C GLY A 24 18.35 -16.34 -5.69
N ARG A 25 17.96 -15.12 -6.04
CA ARG A 25 18.25 -13.91 -5.25
C ARG A 25 17.21 -13.71 -4.15
N THR A 26 17.45 -12.75 -3.26
CA THR A 26 16.47 -12.37 -2.23
C THR A 26 16.05 -10.92 -2.39
N VAL A 27 14.77 -10.64 -2.10
CA VAL A 27 14.28 -9.26 -2.00
C VAL A 27 15.06 -8.55 -0.90
N LYS A 28 15.67 -7.41 -1.22
CA LYS A 28 16.41 -6.61 -0.24
C LYS A 28 15.45 -6.06 0.81
N TRP A 29 15.80 -6.24 2.08
CA TRP A 29 15.07 -5.66 3.22
C TRP A 29 14.93 -4.14 3.10
N ARG A 30 13.80 -3.61 3.59
CA ARG A 30 13.50 -2.17 3.63
C ARG A 30 13.49 -1.51 2.24
N ARG A 31 13.05 -2.25 1.22
CA ARG A 31 12.95 -1.75 -0.17
C ARG A 31 11.57 -1.89 -0.79
N LEU A 32 10.80 -2.89 -0.36
CA LEU A 32 9.46 -3.11 -0.84
C LEU A 32 8.57 -3.49 0.33
N PHE A 33 7.49 -2.74 0.48
CA PHE A 33 6.47 -2.97 1.50
C PHE A 33 5.14 -3.27 0.82
N ARG A 34 4.26 -3.98 1.52
CA ARG A 34 2.85 -4.09 1.16
C ARG A 34 2.01 -3.69 2.35
N SER A 35 0.80 -3.21 2.08
CA SER A 35 -0.16 -2.86 3.11
C SER A 35 -1.57 -3.03 2.58
N ASP A 36 -2.54 -2.88 3.48
CA ASP A 36 -3.91 -2.54 3.10
C ASP A 36 -4.00 -1.03 2.78
N SER A 37 -5.23 -0.50 2.71
CA SER A 37 -5.53 0.93 2.52
C SER A 37 -4.76 1.83 3.51
N PRO A 38 -4.12 2.93 3.04
CA PRO A 38 -3.45 3.91 3.90
C PRO A 38 -4.39 5.00 4.45
N SER A 39 -5.71 4.90 4.21
CA SER A 39 -6.69 5.95 4.51
C SER A 39 -6.75 6.35 5.98
N GLU A 40 -6.52 5.41 6.90
CA GLU A 40 -6.67 5.63 8.34
C GLU A 40 -5.33 5.86 9.07
N LEU A 41 -4.21 5.97 8.33
CA LEU A 41 -2.89 6.20 8.92
C LEU A 41 -2.88 7.44 9.81
N THR A 42 -2.38 7.28 11.03
CA THR A 42 -2.16 8.39 11.97
C THR A 42 -0.92 9.19 11.59
N ASP A 43 -0.75 10.39 12.16
CA ASP A 43 0.48 11.16 12.01
C ASP A 43 1.72 10.37 12.44
N ALA A 44 1.61 9.57 13.51
CA ALA A 44 2.70 8.72 13.99
C ALA A 44 3.06 7.63 12.96
N ASP A 45 2.05 6.99 12.35
CA ASP A 45 2.28 6.00 11.30
C ASP A 45 2.95 6.63 10.08
N VAL A 46 2.54 7.82 9.66
CA VAL A 46 3.16 8.55 8.55
C VAL A 46 4.65 8.83 8.85
N GLN A 47 4.99 9.25 10.07
CA GLN A 47 6.39 9.47 10.47
C GLN A 47 7.21 8.18 10.48
N ILE A 48 6.61 7.05 10.88
CA ILE A 48 7.25 5.74 10.79
C ILE A 48 7.54 5.40 9.32
N ILE A 49 6.55 5.57 8.43
CA ILE A 49 6.65 5.23 7.01
C ILE A 49 7.66 6.12 6.27
N THR A 50 7.55 7.44 6.38
CA THR A 50 8.38 8.38 5.60
C THR A 50 9.73 8.63 6.24
N GLY A 51 9.81 8.64 7.58
CA GLY A 51 11.03 8.90 8.34
C GLY A 51 11.81 7.62 8.63
N SER A 52 11.29 6.79 9.53
CA SER A 52 12.01 5.61 10.05
C SER A 52 12.26 4.54 8.99
N LEU A 53 11.27 4.28 8.12
CA LEU A 53 11.37 3.30 7.05
C LEU A 53 11.89 3.90 5.73
N GLY A 54 11.83 5.23 5.58
CA GLY A 54 12.32 5.93 4.39
C GLY A 54 11.54 5.60 3.11
N VAL A 55 10.25 5.31 3.22
CA VAL A 55 9.41 5.06 2.05
C VAL A 55 9.16 6.38 1.32
N VAL A 56 9.47 6.41 0.02
CA VAL A 56 9.40 7.62 -0.81
C VAL A 56 8.29 7.59 -1.85
N SER A 57 7.66 6.42 -2.06
CA SER A 57 6.60 6.28 -3.05
C SER A 57 5.56 5.24 -2.65
N VAL A 58 4.32 5.50 -3.06
CA VAL A 58 3.17 4.61 -2.93
C VAL A 58 2.66 4.27 -4.32
N ILE A 59 2.38 2.98 -4.55
CA ILE A 59 1.67 2.51 -5.74
C ILE A 59 0.30 2.04 -5.28
N ASP A 60 -0.73 2.84 -5.53
CA ASP A 60 -2.10 2.52 -5.17
C ASP A 60 -2.77 1.72 -6.29
N LEU A 61 -3.11 0.47 -5.98
CA LEU A 61 -3.69 -0.48 -6.93
C LEU A 61 -5.22 -0.47 -6.94
N ARG A 62 -5.84 0.31 -6.05
CA ARG A 62 -7.29 0.37 -5.87
C ARG A 62 -7.97 0.97 -7.10
N SER A 63 -9.25 0.62 -7.23
CA SER A 63 -10.14 1.10 -8.29
C SER A 63 -10.34 2.61 -8.26
N ASN A 64 -10.64 3.20 -9.41
CA ASN A 64 -11.09 4.57 -9.53
C ASN A 64 -12.62 4.70 -9.43
N ALA A 65 -13.34 3.59 -9.63
CA ALA A 65 -14.79 3.57 -9.88
C ALA A 65 -15.68 3.98 -8.68
N GLY A 66 -15.11 4.23 -7.51
CA GLY A 66 -15.84 4.72 -6.32
C GLY A 66 -15.55 6.18 -5.96
N GLY A 67 -14.71 6.87 -6.75
CA GLY A 67 -14.25 8.20 -6.37
C GLY A 67 -13.27 8.14 -5.21
N THR A 68 -12.13 7.47 -5.42
CA THR A 68 -10.93 7.62 -4.57
C THR A 68 -10.51 9.09 -4.60
N SER A 69 -11.19 9.89 -3.79
CA SER A 69 -10.90 11.30 -3.59
C SER A 69 -9.57 11.40 -2.85
N ASN A 70 -8.98 12.59 -2.77
CA ASN A 70 -7.78 12.77 -1.94
C ASN A 70 -7.99 12.34 -0.48
N ASP A 71 -9.24 12.27 -0.01
CA ASP A 71 -9.61 11.84 1.34
C ASP A 71 -9.30 10.35 1.58
N ASP A 72 -9.56 9.48 0.60
CA ASP A 72 -9.30 8.03 0.67
C ASP A 72 -7.80 7.66 0.65
N ARG A 73 -6.92 8.64 0.42
CA ARG A 73 -5.47 8.45 0.45
C ARG A 73 -4.84 8.82 1.79
N GLY A 74 -5.63 9.42 2.70
CA GLY A 74 -5.26 9.75 4.07
C GLY A 74 -4.09 10.73 4.20
N LEU A 75 -3.55 10.81 5.42
CA LEU A 75 -2.44 11.71 5.77
C LEU A 75 -1.15 11.41 4.98
N LEU A 76 -0.96 10.16 4.56
CA LEU A 76 0.25 9.76 3.83
C LEU A 76 0.38 10.51 2.49
N ALA A 77 -0.71 10.75 1.77
CA ALA A 77 -0.68 11.53 0.52
C ALA A 77 -0.35 13.02 0.74
N GLN A 78 -0.59 13.54 1.95
CA GLN A 78 -0.29 14.94 2.31
C GLN A 78 1.18 15.13 2.72
N SER A 79 1.91 14.04 2.98
CA SER A 79 3.31 14.07 3.42
C SER A 79 4.33 14.51 2.35
N GLY A 80 3.90 14.68 1.09
CA GLY A 80 4.79 14.94 -0.04
C GLY A 80 5.43 13.68 -0.65
N ILE A 81 5.03 12.49 -0.18
CA ILE A 81 5.43 11.22 -0.78
C ILE A 81 4.98 11.11 -2.25
N GLY A 82 5.77 10.45 -3.09
CA GLY A 82 5.38 10.19 -4.47
C GLY A 82 4.19 9.23 -4.55
N TYR A 83 3.00 9.72 -4.85
CA TYR A 83 1.79 8.90 -4.89
C TYR A 83 1.41 8.56 -6.34
N HIS A 84 1.41 7.27 -6.68
CA HIS A 84 1.12 6.79 -8.03
C HIS A 84 -0.14 5.94 -8.04
N GLN A 85 -1.19 6.42 -8.71
CA GLN A 85 -2.42 5.65 -8.89
C GLN A 85 -2.30 4.73 -10.10
N PHE A 86 -2.48 3.43 -9.86
CA PHE A 86 -2.41 2.37 -10.87
C PHE A 86 -3.59 1.40 -10.67
N PRO A 87 -4.82 1.76 -11.07
CA PRO A 87 -6.00 0.92 -10.84
C PRO A 87 -5.85 -0.40 -11.58
N LEU A 88 -5.48 -1.45 -10.84
CA LEU A 88 -4.89 -2.64 -11.45
C LEU A 88 -5.90 -3.41 -12.31
N LEU A 89 -7.13 -3.55 -11.82
CA LEU A 89 -8.20 -4.29 -12.49
C LEU A 89 -8.63 -3.60 -13.78
N GLU A 90 -8.91 -2.29 -13.70
CA GLU A 90 -9.27 -1.46 -14.85
C GLU A 90 -8.19 -1.49 -15.93
N ARG A 91 -6.91 -1.38 -15.52
CA ARG A 91 -5.76 -1.46 -16.46
C ARG A 91 -5.59 -2.84 -17.09
N ARG A 92 -6.20 -3.87 -16.51
CA ARG A 92 -6.25 -5.24 -17.06
C ARG A 92 -7.53 -5.50 -17.86
N GLY A 93 -8.41 -4.50 -18.02
CA GLY A 93 -9.68 -4.64 -18.72
C GLY A 93 -10.78 -5.31 -17.89
N PHE A 94 -10.58 -5.44 -16.58
CA PHE A 94 -11.58 -5.94 -15.65
C PHE A 94 -12.34 -4.78 -15.01
N LEU A 95 -13.66 -4.94 -14.88
CA LEU A 95 -14.41 -4.09 -13.98
C LEU A 95 -14.02 -4.44 -12.53
N PRO A 96 -13.82 -3.44 -11.67
CA PRO A 96 -13.64 -3.73 -10.25
C PRO A 96 -14.88 -4.47 -9.74
N PRO A 97 -14.73 -5.47 -8.87
CA PRO A 97 -15.88 -6.10 -8.23
C PRO A 97 -16.64 -4.99 -7.52
N THR A 98 -17.86 -4.70 -7.99
CA THR A 98 -18.79 -3.83 -7.29
C THR A 98 -19.06 -4.43 -5.92
N SER A 99 -19.11 -3.58 -4.90
CA SER A 99 -19.24 -3.92 -3.49
C SER A 99 -20.13 -5.15 -3.22
N GLY A 100 -19.49 -6.30 -2.99
CA GLY A 100 -20.07 -7.42 -2.26
C GLY A 100 -21.38 -8.02 -2.79
N GLU A 101 -21.63 -8.05 -4.11
CA GLU A 101 -22.55 -9.09 -4.60
C GLU A 101 -21.88 -10.44 -4.33
N GLU A 102 -22.48 -11.20 -3.41
CA GLU A 102 -22.00 -12.48 -2.92
C GLU A 102 -21.67 -13.40 -4.11
N VAL A 103 -20.41 -13.81 -4.19
CA VAL A 103 -20.08 -15.06 -4.86
C VAL A 103 -20.71 -16.16 -4.01
N GLU A 104 -21.86 -16.67 -4.47
CA GLU A 104 -22.49 -17.90 -3.97
C GLU A 104 -21.49 -19.07 -3.88
#